data_AF-A0A963CDN2-F1
#
_entry.id   AF-A0A963CDN2-F1
#
_cell.length_a   1.000
_cell.length_b   1.000
_cell.length_c   1.000
_cell.angle_alpha   90.00
_cell.angle_beta   90.00
_cell.angle_gamma   90.00
#
_symmetry.space_group_name_H-M   'P 1'
#
loop_
_entity.id
_entity.type
_entity.pdbx_description
1 polymer ?
#
loop_
_entity_poly.entity_id
_entity_poly.type
_entity_poly.pdbx_seq_one_letter_code
_entity_poly.pdbx_strand_id
1 'polypeptide(L)'
;MITSKRGLAVMSICSAIASMAHAVPVSLTKLTGVTGGAPAATAVYRADLSTVGIMDILSLSITDSSGGFGGAAGQFSGFDLDAVILSNSFCATAACAAGLGGLAVFDYSPAGTIFNEGTQRAPVDLKLFGSDASGSDVDDSVATLGAFDGNSTTAIPGADGFVSMGDLGQLIFNLTASVSTAGLFLYIGEVGDNGEVAGSSIEVSDRPVTVPEPPAHALLLAALAGLSWLRPGPRRRSVPVRSGSGTRRAGSR
;
A
#
# COMPACT_ATOMS: atom_id res chain seq x y z
N MET A 1 39.19 49.56 -10.25
CA MET A 1 37.87 48.98 -10.61
C MET A 1 38.11 47.53 -11.01
N ILE A 2 37.64 46.59 -10.20
CA ILE A 2 37.31 45.16 -10.43
C ILE A 2 37.19 44.59 -9.00
N THR A 3 35.97 44.58 -8.47
CA THR A 3 35.64 43.88 -7.23
C THR A 3 34.91 42.59 -7.61
N SER A 4 35.58 41.47 -7.36
CA SER A 4 35.09 40.11 -7.57
C SER A 4 33.98 39.81 -6.57
N LYS A 5 32.75 39.61 -7.05
CA LYS A 5 31.62 39.10 -6.26
C LYS A 5 31.74 37.58 -6.17
N ARG A 6 32.17 37.07 -5.02
CA ARG A 6 32.04 35.66 -4.69
C ARG A 6 30.63 35.42 -4.17
N GLY A 7 29.81 34.72 -4.97
CA GLY A 7 28.48 34.27 -4.56
C GLY A 7 28.61 33.19 -3.49
N LEU A 8 27.96 33.40 -2.36
CA LEU A 8 27.83 32.44 -1.28
C LEU A 8 26.70 31.46 -1.65
N ALA A 9 27.03 30.21 -1.92
CA ALA A 9 26.03 29.15 -2.10
C ALA A 9 25.55 28.70 -0.72
N VAL A 10 24.29 28.98 -0.39
CA VAL A 10 23.63 28.47 0.81
C VAL A 10 23.18 27.04 0.53
N MET A 11 23.92 26.06 1.05
CA MET A 11 23.52 24.65 1.03
C MET A 11 22.56 24.44 2.20
N SER A 12 21.25 24.44 1.91
CA SER A 12 20.21 24.14 2.89
C SER A 12 20.21 22.65 3.19
N ILE A 13 20.75 22.27 4.35
CA ILE A 13 20.65 20.89 4.86
C ILE A 13 19.24 20.74 5.44
N CYS A 14 18.33 20.15 4.67
CA CYS A 14 17.06 19.65 5.21
C CYS A 14 17.37 18.42 6.07
N SER A 15 17.49 18.60 7.38
CA SER A 15 17.45 17.49 8.33
C SER A 15 16.03 16.92 8.36
N ALA A 16 15.82 15.80 7.65
CA ALA A 16 14.63 14.99 7.81
C ALA A 16 14.68 14.34 9.20
N ILE A 17 13.84 14.83 10.11
CA ILE A 17 13.59 14.14 11.38
C ILE A 17 12.75 12.92 11.01
N ALA A 18 13.37 11.74 10.96
CA ALA A 18 12.64 10.48 10.84
C ALA A 18 11.83 10.31 12.13
N SER A 19 10.57 10.72 12.11
CA SER A 19 9.64 10.36 13.15
C SER A 19 9.53 8.83 13.12
N MET A 20 9.55 8.14 14.27
CA MET A 20 9.44 6.68 14.32
C MET A 20 7.97 6.30 14.13
N ALA A 21 7.62 5.42 13.19
CA ALA A 21 6.23 4.95 13.05
C ALA A 21 5.86 4.10 14.27
N HIS A 22 4.69 4.32 14.86
CA HIS A 22 4.21 3.50 15.97
C HIS A 22 3.20 2.50 15.41
N ALA A 23 3.61 1.24 15.30
CA ALA A 23 2.73 0.12 14.93
C ALA A 23 2.46 -0.72 16.18
N VAL A 24 1.21 -1.10 16.40
CA VAL A 24 0.80 -1.86 17.58
C VAL A 24 0.02 -3.11 17.15
N PRO A 25 0.39 -4.29 17.66
CA PRO A 25 -0.36 -5.51 17.39
C PRO A 25 -1.74 -5.47 18.03
N VAL A 26 -2.72 -6.07 17.35
CA VAL A 26 -4.13 -6.10 17.76
C VAL A 26 -4.55 -7.52 18.10
N SER A 27 -5.14 -7.69 19.28
CA SER A 27 -5.71 -8.97 19.73
C SER A 27 -7.14 -9.13 19.25
N LEU A 28 -7.41 -10.25 18.59
CA LEU A 28 -8.74 -10.60 18.06
C LEU A 28 -9.50 -11.54 19.01
N THR A 29 -10.81 -11.37 19.05
CA THR A 29 -11.77 -12.29 19.68
C THR A 29 -12.71 -12.83 18.61
N LYS A 30 -12.74 -14.14 18.42
CA LYS A 30 -13.72 -14.79 17.55
C LYS A 30 -15.13 -14.59 18.11
N LEU A 31 -16.07 -14.16 17.28
CA LEU A 31 -17.46 -13.98 17.64
C LEU A 31 -18.23 -15.30 17.47
N THR A 32 -19.33 -15.44 18.22
CA THR A 32 -20.19 -16.62 18.10
C THR A 32 -20.98 -16.59 16.79
N GLY A 33 -21.00 -17.72 16.09
CA GLY A 33 -21.71 -17.92 14.82
C GLY A 33 -20.85 -17.66 13.59
N VAL A 34 -21.44 -17.84 12.41
CA VAL A 34 -20.86 -17.55 11.09
C VAL A 34 -21.82 -16.67 10.27
N THR A 35 -21.30 -16.02 9.23
CA THR A 35 -22.07 -15.24 8.23
C THR A 35 -21.52 -15.53 6.82
N GLY A 36 -21.66 -14.63 5.85
CA GLY A 36 -21.18 -14.80 4.49
C GLY A 36 -22.30 -15.17 3.51
N GLY A 37 -21.88 -15.62 2.33
CA GLY A 37 -22.73 -16.00 1.20
C GLY A 37 -23.41 -17.37 1.36
N ALA A 38 -23.43 -18.17 0.29
CA ALA A 38 -24.14 -19.45 0.25
C ALA A 38 -23.28 -20.55 -0.40
N PRO A 39 -22.52 -21.34 0.39
CA PRO A 39 -22.66 -21.52 1.84
C PRO A 39 -22.06 -20.39 2.70
N ALA A 40 -22.80 -20.03 3.76
CA ALA A 40 -22.35 -19.11 4.80
C ALA A 40 -21.39 -19.84 5.74
N ALA A 41 -20.10 -19.50 5.67
CA ALA A 41 -19.08 -20.04 6.56
C ALA A 41 -18.04 -19.00 6.98
N THR A 42 -18.36 -17.71 6.91
CA THR A 42 -17.43 -16.69 7.36
C THR A 42 -17.41 -16.62 8.88
N ALA A 43 -16.26 -16.93 9.48
CA ALA A 43 -15.97 -16.64 10.88
C ALA A 43 -15.65 -15.15 11.05
N VAL A 44 -16.28 -14.50 12.03
CA VAL A 44 -16.04 -13.08 12.31
C VAL A 44 -15.20 -12.92 13.56
N TYR A 45 -14.18 -12.08 13.47
CA TYR A 45 -13.30 -11.71 14.57
C TYR A 45 -13.44 -10.23 14.87
N ARG A 46 -13.36 -9.86 16.16
CA ARG A 46 -13.43 -8.47 16.62
C ARG A 46 -12.22 -8.12 17.48
N ALA A 47 -11.71 -6.91 17.34
CA ALA A 47 -10.82 -6.28 18.31
C ALA A 47 -11.41 -4.97 18.85
N ASP A 48 -11.09 -4.65 20.11
CA ASP A 48 -11.31 -3.34 20.72
C ASP A 48 -10.02 -2.52 20.58
N LEU A 49 -10.09 -1.45 19.78
CA LEU A 49 -8.93 -0.61 19.48
C LEU A 49 -8.73 0.51 20.51
N SER A 50 -9.67 0.73 21.43
CA SER A 50 -9.55 1.79 22.44
C SER A 50 -8.40 1.58 23.42
N THR A 51 -7.83 0.38 23.46
CA THR A 51 -6.76 -0.02 24.39
C THR A 51 -5.39 -0.19 23.72
N VAL A 52 -5.26 0.03 22.41
CA VAL A 52 -4.02 -0.24 21.65
C VAL A 52 -2.94 0.84 21.80
N GLY A 53 -3.14 1.87 22.63
CA GLY A 53 -2.08 2.83 22.96
C GLY A 53 -1.69 3.81 21.84
N ILE A 54 -2.42 3.84 20.73
CA ILE A 54 -2.40 4.89 19.70
C ILE A 54 -3.73 5.63 19.70
N MET A 55 -3.69 6.95 19.46
CA MET A 55 -4.88 7.81 19.52
C MET A 55 -5.67 7.78 18.21
N ASP A 56 -4.95 7.73 17.10
CA ASP A 56 -5.52 7.73 15.75
C ASP A 56 -4.82 6.67 14.90
N ILE A 57 -5.58 6.04 14.01
CA ILE A 57 -5.11 5.05 13.05
C ILE A 57 -5.11 5.68 11.67
N LEU A 58 -4.06 5.40 10.90
CA LEU A 58 -3.90 5.76 9.49
C LEU A 58 -3.58 4.56 8.60
N SER A 59 -3.16 3.41 9.17
CA SER A 59 -3.06 2.16 8.41
C SER A 59 -3.39 0.94 9.26
N LEU A 60 -3.75 -0.14 8.55
CA LEU A 60 -3.98 -1.48 9.08
C LEU A 60 -3.21 -2.48 8.23
N SER A 61 -2.44 -3.38 8.84
CA SER A 61 -1.82 -4.52 8.18
C SER A 61 -2.44 -5.80 8.71
N ILE A 62 -2.70 -6.73 7.80
CA ILE A 62 -3.15 -8.09 8.07
C ILE A 62 -2.13 -9.01 7.40
N THR A 63 -1.51 -9.89 8.17
CA THR A 63 -0.54 -10.86 7.64
C THR A 63 -1.04 -12.27 7.89
N ASP A 64 -0.96 -13.15 6.90
CA ASP A 64 -1.14 -14.57 7.13
C ASP A 64 0.03 -15.08 7.98
N SER A 65 -0.32 -15.75 9.06
CA SER A 65 0.63 -16.38 9.99
C SER A 65 0.12 -17.76 10.40
N SER A 66 -0.82 -18.31 9.63
CA SER A 66 -1.42 -19.61 9.84
C SER A 66 -0.40 -20.75 9.73
N GLY A 67 0.76 -20.52 9.10
CA GLY A 67 1.80 -21.54 8.95
C GLY A 67 1.34 -22.71 8.09
N GLY A 68 0.42 -22.46 7.15
CA GLY A 68 -0.16 -23.45 6.25
C GLY A 68 -1.30 -24.27 6.87
N PHE A 69 -1.82 -23.87 8.05
CA PHE A 69 -3.05 -24.43 8.62
C PHE A 69 -4.28 -23.76 8.04
N GLY A 70 -5.31 -24.56 7.73
CA GLY A 70 -6.55 -24.13 7.06
C GLY A 70 -6.40 -23.97 5.54
N GLY A 71 -7.44 -23.46 4.88
CA GLY A 71 -7.45 -23.12 3.45
C GLY A 71 -7.39 -24.32 2.53
N ALA A 72 -7.15 -24.09 1.24
CA ALA A 72 -6.91 -25.14 0.25
C ALA A 72 -5.60 -24.93 -0.54
N ALA A 73 -5.28 -25.88 -1.40
CA ALA A 73 -4.17 -25.75 -2.34
C ALA A 73 -4.52 -24.76 -3.47
N GLY A 74 -3.50 -24.33 -4.22
CA GLY A 74 -3.65 -23.43 -5.36
C GLY A 74 -4.06 -22.03 -4.92
N GLN A 75 -5.01 -21.45 -5.64
CA GLN A 75 -5.44 -20.06 -5.47
C GLN A 75 -6.05 -19.75 -4.09
N PHE A 76 -6.49 -20.76 -3.34
CA PHE A 76 -7.13 -20.61 -2.01
C PHE A 76 -6.16 -20.90 -0.86
N SER A 77 -4.90 -20.52 -1.02
CA SER A 77 -3.87 -20.78 0.01
C SER A 77 -3.82 -19.66 1.05
N GLY A 78 -3.46 -20.02 2.28
CA GLY A 78 -3.40 -19.10 3.42
C GLY A 78 -4.76 -18.51 3.79
N PHE A 79 -4.73 -17.47 4.62
CA PHE A 79 -5.93 -16.80 5.12
C PHE A 79 -6.81 -16.19 4.01
N ASP A 80 -8.07 -16.63 3.95
CA ASP A 80 -9.12 -16.16 3.05
C ASP A 80 -9.91 -15.00 3.69
N LEU A 81 -9.51 -13.76 3.42
CA LEU A 81 -10.10 -12.55 4.00
C LEU A 81 -11.39 -12.16 3.28
N ASP A 82 -12.52 -12.24 3.98
CA ASP A 82 -13.87 -11.84 3.51
C ASP A 82 -14.09 -10.33 3.66
N ALA A 83 -13.86 -9.81 4.87
CA ALA A 83 -14.26 -8.45 5.22
C ALA A 83 -13.27 -7.78 6.17
N VAL A 84 -13.17 -6.44 6.09
CA VAL A 84 -12.46 -5.59 7.04
C VAL A 84 -13.27 -4.34 7.31
N ILE A 85 -13.78 -4.19 8.54
CA ILE A 85 -14.68 -3.11 8.92
C ILE A 85 -14.21 -2.43 10.20
N LEU A 86 -14.15 -1.11 10.20
CA LEU A 86 -14.04 -0.29 11.42
C LEU A 86 -15.42 0.23 11.81
N SER A 87 -15.77 0.19 13.08
CA SER A 87 -17.08 0.66 13.56
C SER A 87 -17.02 1.12 15.02
N ASN A 88 -17.84 2.11 15.37
CA ASN A 88 -18.06 2.52 16.77
C ASN A 88 -19.15 1.69 17.47
N SER A 89 -19.74 0.73 16.76
CA SER A 89 -20.76 -0.16 17.31
C SER A 89 -20.13 -1.46 17.79
N PHE A 90 -20.45 -1.87 19.01
CA PHE A 90 -20.05 -3.15 19.58
C PHE A 90 -21.01 -4.25 19.14
N CYS A 91 -20.48 -5.30 18.51
CA CYS A 91 -21.20 -6.51 18.14
C CYS A 91 -20.63 -7.72 18.86
N ALA A 92 -21.51 -8.52 19.47
CA ALA A 92 -21.14 -9.72 20.21
C ALA A 92 -21.20 -11.02 19.38
N THR A 93 -21.80 -10.97 18.19
CA THR A 93 -22.05 -12.15 17.33
C THR A 93 -21.70 -11.83 15.88
N ALA A 94 -21.41 -12.86 15.08
CA ALA A 94 -21.17 -12.72 13.65
C ALA A 94 -22.37 -12.09 12.93
N ALA A 95 -23.60 -12.50 13.28
CA ALA A 95 -24.82 -11.95 12.70
C ALA A 95 -25.03 -10.45 12.97
N CYS A 96 -24.59 -9.94 14.14
CA CYS A 96 -24.59 -8.50 14.41
C CYS A 96 -23.58 -7.78 13.52
N ALA A 97 -22.36 -8.32 13.44
CA ALA A 97 -21.28 -7.72 12.66
C ALA A 97 -21.60 -7.66 11.17
N ALA A 98 -22.28 -8.68 10.63
CA ALA A 98 -22.77 -8.72 9.25
C ALA A 98 -23.70 -7.56 8.88
N GLY A 99 -24.39 -6.97 9.86
CA GLY A 99 -25.28 -5.82 9.66
C GLY A 99 -24.60 -4.45 9.80
N LEU A 100 -23.28 -4.39 10.03
CA LEU A 100 -22.55 -3.14 10.19
C LEU A 100 -22.32 -2.46 8.83
N GLY A 101 -22.61 -1.16 8.74
CA GLY A 101 -22.26 -0.35 7.56
C GLY A 101 -20.81 0.13 7.53
N GLY A 102 -20.07 -0.02 8.65
CA GLY A 102 -18.69 0.43 8.77
C GLY A 102 -18.47 1.95 8.71
N LEU A 103 -17.26 2.38 9.05
CA LEU A 103 -16.76 3.71 8.73
C LEU A 103 -16.26 3.72 7.28
N ALA A 104 -16.59 4.76 6.52
CA ALA A 104 -16.16 4.92 5.14
C ALA A 104 -14.72 5.47 5.06
N VAL A 105 -13.76 4.67 5.52
CA VAL A 105 -12.34 5.03 5.64
C VAL A 105 -11.39 4.07 4.91
N PHE A 106 -11.90 2.94 4.44
CA PHE A 106 -11.19 2.03 3.57
C PHE A 106 -11.43 2.38 2.10
N ASP A 107 -10.37 2.32 1.31
CA ASP A 107 -10.41 2.19 -0.14
C ASP A 107 -9.92 0.77 -0.45
N TYR A 108 -10.83 -0.10 -0.89
CA TYR A 108 -10.55 -1.51 -1.14
C TYR A 108 -10.00 -1.76 -2.55
N SER A 109 -9.89 -0.71 -3.38
CA SER A 109 -9.31 -0.82 -4.71
C SER A 109 -7.80 -1.09 -4.66
N PRO A 110 -7.18 -1.49 -5.79
CA PRO A 110 -5.71 -1.58 -5.90
C PRO A 110 -4.95 -0.33 -5.47
N ALA A 111 -5.56 0.87 -5.54
CA ALA A 111 -4.91 2.11 -5.14
C ALA A 111 -4.92 2.34 -3.62
N GLY A 112 -5.90 1.78 -2.92
CA GLY A 112 -6.07 1.90 -1.47
C GLY A 112 -5.46 0.77 -0.65
N THR A 113 -5.05 -0.30 -1.34
CA THR A 113 -4.47 -1.50 -0.76
C THR A 113 -3.02 -1.70 -1.20
N ILE A 114 -2.25 -2.41 -0.38
CA ILE A 114 -0.94 -2.95 -0.75
C ILE A 114 -1.02 -4.45 -0.52
N PHE A 115 -1.05 -5.21 -1.62
CA PHE A 115 -1.10 -6.65 -1.57
C PHE A 115 0.30 -7.23 -1.78
N ASN A 116 0.81 -7.92 -0.77
CA ASN A 116 2.05 -8.68 -0.83
C ASN A 116 1.66 -10.16 -0.82
N GLU A 117 1.52 -10.76 -2.01
CA GLU A 117 1.10 -12.15 -2.11
C GLU A 117 2.05 -13.10 -1.37
N GLY A 118 1.45 -14.06 -0.67
CA GLY A 118 2.14 -15.17 -0.04
C GLY A 118 2.39 -16.32 -1.01
N THR A 119 2.88 -17.43 -0.48
CA THR A 119 3.14 -18.63 -1.28
C THR A 119 1.87 -19.44 -1.46
N GLN A 120 1.55 -19.83 -2.69
CA GLN A 120 0.53 -20.83 -2.96
C GLN A 120 1.03 -22.23 -2.63
N ARG A 121 0.15 -23.04 -2.02
CA ARG A 121 0.40 -24.47 -1.79
C ARG A 121 0.13 -25.26 -3.06
N ALA A 122 0.92 -26.31 -3.30
CA ALA A 122 0.79 -27.11 -4.52
C ALA A 122 -0.52 -27.93 -4.58
N PRO A 123 -1.13 -28.11 -5.78
CA PRO A 123 -0.72 -27.54 -7.06
C PRO A 123 -0.97 -26.03 -7.12
N VAL A 124 -0.01 -25.28 -7.68
CA VAL A 124 -0.07 -23.81 -7.77
C VAL A 124 -0.91 -23.41 -8.98
N ASP A 125 -1.82 -22.45 -8.79
CA ASP A 125 -2.61 -21.80 -9.83
C ASP A 125 -1.92 -20.53 -10.35
N LEU A 126 -2.49 -19.89 -11.37
CA LEU A 126 -1.93 -18.67 -11.97
C LEU A 126 -1.80 -17.49 -10.99
N LYS A 127 -2.68 -17.43 -9.99
CA LYS A 127 -2.78 -16.35 -9.01
C LYS A 127 -3.56 -16.81 -7.78
N LEU A 128 -3.52 -16.05 -6.69
CA LEU A 128 -4.39 -16.22 -5.55
C LEU A 128 -5.83 -15.75 -5.86
N PHE A 129 -6.82 -16.32 -5.17
CA PHE A 129 -8.21 -15.94 -5.36
C PHE A 129 -8.45 -14.49 -4.88
N GLY A 130 -9.35 -13.77 -5.56
CA GLY A 130 -9.63 -12.37 -5.25
C GLY A 130 -8.51 -11.38 -5.62
N SER A 131 -7.41 -11.83 -6.24
CA SER A 131 -6.41 -10.94 -6.84
C SER A 131 -6.75 -10.61 -8.30
N ASP A 132 -6.14 -9.58 -8.88
CA ASP A 132 -6.38 -9.09 -10.24
C ASP A 132 -5.84 -10.06 -11.33
N ALA A 133 -5.85 -9.66 -12.60
CA ALA A 133 -5.33 -10.52 -13.66
C ALA A 133 -3.82 -10.80 -13.56
N SER A 134 -3.07 -9.93 -12.88
CA SER A 134 -1.63 -10.06 -12.67
C SER A 134 -1.27 -10.85 -11.42
N GLY A 135 -2.20 -11.01 -10.48
CA GLY A 135 -1.98 -11.61 -9.16
C GLY A 135 -1.35 -10.64 -8.15
N SER A 136 -1.02 -9.42 -8.56
CA SER A 136 -0.24 -8.48 -7.74
C SER A 136 -1.10 -7.52 -6.92
N ASP A 137 -2.38 -7.38 -7.25
CA ASP A 137 -3.30 -6.45 -6.58
C ASP A 137 -4.62 -7.14 -6.20
N VAL A 138 -5.36 -6.58 -5.25
CA VAL A 138 -6.73 -7.03 -4.94
C VAL A 138 -7.68 -6.67 -6.08
N ASP A 139 -8.51 -7.62 -6.49
CA ASP A 139 -9.62 -7.38 -7.42
C ASP A 139 -10.90 -7.09 -6.64
N ASP A 140 -11.18 -5.81 -6.38
CA ASP A 140 -12.36 -5.34 -5.64
C ASP A 140 -13.70 -5.70 -6.32
N SER A 141 -13.67 -6.18 -7.57
CA SER A 141 -14.87 -6.72 -8.23
C SER A 141 -15.19 -8.18 -7.85
N VAL A 142 -14.25 -8.86 -7.20
CA VAL A 142 -14.35 -10.24 -6.69
C VAL A 142 -14.22 -10.26 -5.17
N ALA A 143 -13.26 -9.54 -4.60
CA ALA A 143 -13.03 -9.46 -3.17
C ALA A 143 -13.75 -8.24 -2.58
N THR A 144 -15.03 -8.39 -2.22
CA THR A 144 -15.89 -7.34 -1.68
C THR A 144 -15.66 -7.06 -0.20
N LEU A 145 -14.44 -6.64 0.15
CA LEU A 145 -13.92 -6.54 1.53
C LEU A 145 -14.65 -5.56 2.48
N GLY A 146 -15.63 -4.82 1.97
CA GLY A 146 -16.50 -3.94 2.75
C GLY A 146 -17.73 -4.65 3.36
N ALA A 147 -17.97 -5.92 3.04
CA ALA A 147 -19.12 -6.69 3.51
C ALA A 147 -18.70 -8.11 3.89
N PHE A 148 -19.48 -8.75 4.77
CA PHE A 148 -19.31 -10.16 5.09
C PHE A 148 -20.19 -11.01 4.18
N ASP A 149 -19.77 -11.19 2.92
CA ASP A 149 -20.54 -11.84 1.86
C ASP A 149 -19.81 -13.00 1.17
N GLY A 150 -18.61 -13.34 1.65
CA GLY A 150 -17.77 -14.44 1.17
C GLY A 150 -18.52 -15.75 0.99
N ASN A 151 -18.44 -16.31 -0.22
CA ASN A 151 -19.02 -17.59 -0.57
C ASN A 151 -17.99 -18.72 -0.41
N SER A 152 -18.10 -19.48 0.69
CA SER A 152 -17.09 -20.45 1.11
C SER A 152 -17.09 -21.73 0.27
N THR A 153 -16.49 -21.68 -0.91
CA THR A 153 -16.26 -22.83 -1.78
C THR A 153 -14.96 -22.68 -2.54
N THR A 154 -14.36 -23.81 -2.94
CA THR A 154 -13.20 -23.83 -3.85
C THR A 154 -13.60 -24.09 -5.30
N ALA A 155 -14.90 -24.25 -5.57
CA ALA A 155 -15.41 -24.44 -6.92
C ALA A 155 -15.44 -23.13 -7.71
N ILE A 156 -14.84 -23.14 -8.89
CA ILE A 156 -14.87 -22.01 -9.84
C ILE A 156 -15.65 -22.42 -11.11
N PRO A 157 -16.71 -21.69 -11.50
CA PRO A 157 -17.28 -20.53 -10.80
C PRO A 157 -18.04 -20.94 -9.52
N GLY A 158 -18.09 -20.04 -8.53
CA GLY A 158 -18.82 -20.26 -7.28
C GLY A 158 -18.23 -19.49 -6.11
N ALA A 159 -16.92 -19.53 -5.93
CA ALA A 159 -16.22 -18.71 -4.94
C ALA A 159 -16.37 -17.22 -5.30
N ASP A 160 -16.62 -16.37 -4.31
CA ASP A 160 -16.78 -14.92 -4.46
C ASP A 160 -16.68 -14.23 -3.09
N GLY A 161 -16.41 -12.93 -3.06
CA GLY A 161 -16.48 -12.08 -1.87
C GLY A 161 -15.27 -12.11 -0.94
N PHE A 162 -14.12 -12.65 -1.35
CA PHE A 162 -12.93 -12.69 -0.50
C PHE A 162 -11.63 -12.69 -1.31
N VAL A 163 -10.52 -12.42 -0.62
CA VAL A 163 -9.16 -12.54 -1.16
C VAL A 163 -8.36 -13.55 -0.36
N SER A 164 -7.70 -14.48 -1.05
CA SER A 164 -6.74 -15.39 -0.45
C SER A 164 -5.37 -14.74 -0.41
N MET A 165 -4.71 -14.71 0.74
CA MET A 165 -3.42 -14.02 0.86
C MET A 165 -2.21 -14.90 0.52
N GLY A 166 -2.36 -16.23 0.47
CA GLY A 166 -1.23 -17.15 0.38
C GLY A 166 -0.53 -17.30 1.73
N ASP A 167 0.27 -18.37 1.87
CA ASP A 167 1.04 -18.61 3.09
C ASP A 167 2.04 -17.47 3.28
N LEU A 168 2.02 -16.82 4.45
CA LEU A 168 2.81 -15.63 4.79
C LEU A 168 2.51 -14.37 3.97
N GLY A 169 1.39 -14.34 3.26
CA GLY A 169 0.94 -13.15 2.53
C GLY A 169 0.52 -12.02 3.45
N GLN A 170 0.39 -10.82 2.89
CA GLN A 170 0.00 -9.64 3.64
C GLN A 170 -0.89 -8.72 2.80
N LEU A 171 -1.91 -8.17 3.46
CA LEU A 171 -2.73 -7.09 2.93
C LEU A 171 -2.66 -5.89 3.87
N ILE A 172 -2.33 -4.74 3.30
CA ILE A 172 -2.24 -3.47 4.04
C ILE A 172 -3.27 -2.51 3.47
N PHE A 173 -3.95 -1.79 4.37
CA PHE A 173 -4.86 -0.72 4.06
C PHE A 173 -4.30 0.61 4.56
N ASN A 174 -4.21 1.59 3.68
CA ASN A 174 -4.04 2.97 4.09
C ASN A 174 -5.43 3.61 4.22
N LEU A 175 -5.73 4.16 5.39
CA LEU A 175 -7.03 4.79 5.61
C LEU A 175 -7.08 6.14 4.88
N THR A 176 -8.23 6.44 4.27
CA THR A 176 -8.47 7.71 3.56
C THR A 176 -8.57 8.91 4.51
N ALA A 177 -8.77 8.65 5.81
CA ALA A 177 -8.77 9.64 6.89
C ALA A 177 -8.27 9.01 8.20
N SER A 178 -7.71 9.83 9.09
CA SER A 178 -7.34 9.40 10.44
C SER A 178 -8.59 9.04 11.24
N VAL A 179 -8.56 7.91 11.94
CA VAL A 179 -9.68 7.45 12.77
C VAL A 179 -9.27 7.34 14.22
N SER A 180 -9.99 8.03 15.10
CA SER A 180 -9.77 7.95 16.54
C SER A 180 -10.07 6.54 17.06
N THR A 181 -9.19 6.01 17.89
CA THR A 181 -9.36 4.69 18.52
C THR A 181 -10.38 4.67 19.65
N ALA A 182 -10.83 5.84 20.12
CA ALA A 182 -11.79 5.95 21.21
C ALA A 182 -13.14 5.32 20.83
N GLY A 183 -13.49 4.22 21.52
CA GLY A 183 -14.72 3.48 21.23
C GLY A 183 -14.75 2.87 19.83
N LEU A 184 -13.60 2.51 19.28
CA LEU A 184 -13.46 1.94 17.95
C LEU A 184 -13.26 0.42 18.03
N PHE A 185 -13.95 -0.31 17.17
CA PHE A 185 -13.81 -1.75 16.99
C PHE A 185 -13.39 -2.07 15.56
N LEU A 186 -12.48 -3.02 15.42
CA LEU A 186 -12.14 -3.66 14.16
C LEU A 186 -12.90 -4.98 14.07
N TYR A 187 -13.49 -5.25 12.92
CA TYR A 187 -14.08 -6.54 12.57
C TYR A 187 -13.40 -7.06 11.31
N ILE A 188 -13.02 -8.33 11.32
CA ILE A 188 -12.51 -9.02 10.13
C ILE A 188 -13.23 -10.35 9.93
N GLY A 189 -13.35 -10.79 8.68
CA GLY A 189 -13.98 -12.05 8.30
C GLY A 189 -12.97 -13.02 7.68
N GLU A 190 -13.03 -14.28 8.08
CA GLU A 190 -12.31 -15.38 7.42
C GLU A 190 -13.33 -16.34 6.82
N VAL A 191 -13.15 -16.68 5.55
CA VAL A 191 -14.03 -17.60 4.82
C VAL A 191 -13.69 -19.04 5.14
N GLY A 192 -14.66 -19.79 5.68
CA GLY A 192 -14.59 -21.24 5.85
C GLY A 192 -14.66 -21.67 7.31
N ASP A 193 -14.33 -20.79 8.25
CA ASP A 193 -14.19 -21.10 9.68
C ASP A 193 -13.31 -22.34 9.92
N ASN A 194 -12.24 -22.45 9.13
CA ASN A 194 -11.48 -23.69 9.02
C ASN A 194 -10.31 -23.76 10.02
N GLY A 195 -10.23 -22.76 10.91
CA GLY A 195 -9.15 -22.61 11.88
C GLY A 195 -8.04 -21.67 11.42
N GLU A 196 -8.13 -21.11 10.21
CA GLU A 196 -7.41 -19.92 9.77
C GLU A 196 -7.85 -18.73 10.62
N VAL A 197 -7.05 -18.43 11.64
CA VAL A 197 -7.08 -17.10 12.23
C VAL A 197 -5.99 -16.31 11.52
N ALA A 198 -6.22 -15.02 11.28
CA ALA A 198 -5.13 -14.06 11.04
C ALA A 198 -4.27 -13.99 12.31
N GLY A 199 -3.50 -15.05 12.54
CA GLY A 199 -2.91 -15.43 13.81
C GLY A 199 -1.92 -14.38 14.29
N SER A 200 -2.40 -13.37 15.00
CA SER A 200 -1.57 -12.47 15.80
C SER A 200 -0.58 -11.60 15.00
N SER A 201 -0.95 -11.15 13.81
CA SER A 201 -0.16 -10.21 13.00
C SER A 201 -1.05 -9.12 12.38
N ILE A 202 -2.15 -8.80 13.05
CA ILE A 202 -2.88 -7.57 12.78
C ILE A 202 -2.13 -6.43 13.44
N GLU A 203 -1.71 -5.44 12.67
CA GLU A 203 -1.06 -4.24 13.18
C GLU A 203 -1.82 -3.00 12.75
N VAL A 204 -2.03 -2.08 13.68
CA VAL A 204 -2.53 -0.73 13.38
C VAL A 204 -1.41 0.28 13.58
N SER A 205 -1.37 1.31 12.73
CA SER A 205 -0.36 2.36 12.84
C SER A 205 -0.95 3.75 12.73
N ASP A 206 -0.26 4.72 13.34
CA ASP A 206 -0.52 6.14 13.25
C ASP A 206 0.03 6.77 11.95
N ARG A 207 0.40 5.96 10.96
CA ARG A 207 0.91 6.42 9.66
C ARG A 207 0.47 5.56 8.50
N PRO A 208 0.35 6.16 7.29
CA PRO A 208 0.22 5.37 6.09
C PRO A 208 1.53 4.63 5.80
N VAL A 209 1.40 3.43 5.23
CA VAL A 209 2.52 2.69 4.64
C VAL A 209 2.80 3.26 3.26
N THR A 210 4.03 3.71 3.04
CA THR A 210 4.48 4.19 1.73
C THR A 210 5.25 3.10 1.03
N VAL A 211 4.82 2.72 -0.17
CA VAL A 211 5.64 1.89 -1.06
C VAL A 211 6.71 2.79 -1.69
N PRO A 212 8.02 2.48 -1.53
CA PRO A 212 9.07 3.28 -2.17
C PRO A 212 8.88 3.32 -3.68
N GLU A 213 8.83 4.52 -4.25
CA GLU A 213 8.80 4.70 -5.69
C GLU A 213 9.96 3.95 -6.35
N PRO A 214 9.72 3.23 -7.48
CA PRO A 214 10.78 2.54 -8.18
C PRO A 214 11.95 3.50 -8.49
N PRO A 215 13.21 3.10 -8.24
CA PRO A 215 14.39 3.96 -8.47
C PRO A 215 14.48 4.51 -9.90
N ALA A 216 13.84 3.84 -10.85
CA ALA A 216 13.71 4.27 -12.24
C ALA A 216 13.07 5.67 -12.39
N HIS A 217 12.10 6.04 -11.53
CA HIS A 217 11.48 7.37 -11.56
C HIS A 217 12.45 8.45 -11.06
N ALA A 218 13.21 8.17 -10.01
CA ALA A 218 14.25 9.08 -9.53
C ALA A 218 15.35 9.28 -10.59
N LEU A 219 15.75 8.22 -11.30
CA LEU A 219 16.69 8.29 -12.42
C LEU A 219 16.13 9.05 -13.61
N LEU A 220 14.84 8.87 -13.95
CA LEU A 220 14.17 9.59 -15.02
C LEU A 220 14.09 11.10 -14.71
N LEU A 221 13.70 11.46 -13.49
CA LEU A 221 13.65 12.87 -13.05
C LEU A 221 15.05 13.50 -13.02
N ALA A 222 16.07 12.76 -12.56
CA ALA A 222 17.46 13.21 -12.61
C ALA A 222 17.95 13.42 -14.05
N ALA A 223 17.59 12.52 -14.98
CA ALA A 223 17.95 12.63 -16.39
C ALA A 223 17.27 13.84 -17.06
N LEU A 224 15.99 14.06 -16.79
CA LEU A 224 15.23 15.22 -17.30
C LEU A 224 15.79 16.54 -16.73
N ALA A 225 16.14 16.58 -15.45
CA ALA A 225 16.78 17.74 -14.84
C ALA A 225 18.15 18.03 -15.48
N GLY A 226 18.97 17.00 -15.71
CA GLY A 226 20.26 17.11 -16.40
C GLY A 226 20.16 17.66 -17.82
N LEU A 227 19.10 17.31 -18.55
CA LEU A 227 18.87 17.78 -19.92
C LEU A 227 18.54 19.28 -20.00
N SER A 228 17.87 19.82 -18.98
CA SER A 228 17.54 21.26 -18.91
C SER A 228 18.76 22.17 -18.72
N TRP A 229 19.88 21.61 -18.26
CA TRP A 229 21.15 22.32 -18.07
C TRP A 229 22.01 22.38 -19.34
N LEU A 230 21.70 21.56 -20.36
CA LEU A 230 22.43 21.51 -21.63
C LEU A 230 21.88 22.49 -22.68
N ARG A 231 21.38 23.67 -22.27
CA ARG A 231 21.03 24.72 -23.23
C ARG A 231 22.31 25.26 -23.89
N PRO A 232 22.49 25.10 -25.22
CA PRO A 232 23.62 25.70 -25.91
C PRO A 232 23.51 27.22 -25.85
N GLY A 233 24.51 27.87 -25.25
CA GLY A 233 24.59 29.33 -25.22
C GLY A 233 24.57 29.93 -26.64
N PRO A 234 24.01 31.13 -26.83
CA PRO A 234 23.87 31.74 -28.15
C PRO A 234 25.23 31.88 -28.82
N ARG A 235 25.41 31.21 -29.98
CA ARG A 235 26.61 31.29 -30.81
C ARG A 235 26.85 32.77 -31.19
N ARG A 236 27.90 33.37 -30.61
CA ARG A 236 28.41 34.67 -31.07
C ARG A 236 28.89 34.53 -32.52
N ARG A 237 28.16 35.14 -33.45
CA ARG A 237 28.65 35.36 -34.81
C ARG A 237 29.87 36.28 -34.73
N SER A 238 31.04 35.77 -35.10
CA SER A 238 32.25 36.56 -35.30
C SER A 238 32.14 37.33 -36.62
N VAL A 239 32.28 38.66 -36.54
CA VAL A 239 32.41 39.56 -37.70
C VAL A 239 33.89 39.62 -38.09
N PRO A 240 34.27 39.52 -39.38
CA PRO A 240 35.67 39.57 -39.78
C PRO A 240 36.22 41.01 -39.79
N VAL A 241 37.43 41.17 -39.24
CA VAL A 241 38.19 42.43 -39.20
C VAL A 241 39.03 42.57 -40.46
N ARG A 242 38.91 43.71 -41.14
CA ARG A 242 39.64 44.11 -42.35
C ARG A 242 41.03 44.63 -41.98
N SER A 243 42.11 43.97 -42.43
CA SER A 243 43.49 44.43 -42.19
C SER A 243 43.92 45.42 -43.29
N GLY A 244 44.51 46.54 -42.87
CA GLY A 244 45.21 47.50 -43.73
C GLY A 244 46.70 47.42 -43.44
N SER A 245 47.52 47.17 -44.47
CA SER A 245 48.97 47.26 -44.37
C SER A 245 49.46 48.46 -45.16
N GLY A 246 50.11 49.40 -44.46
CA GLY A 246 50.79 50.55 -45.05
C GLY A 246 52.30 50.34 -44.94
N THR A 247 52.98 50.33 -46.07
CA THR A 247 54.45 50.33 -46.18
C THR A 247 54.93 51.71 -46.65
N ARG A 248 55.65 52.42 -45.78
CA ARG A 248 56.54 53.54 -46.13
C ARG A 248 57.97 53.10 -45.85
N ARG A 249 58.88 53.25 -46.82
CA ARG A 249 60.32 53.29 -46.59
C ARG A 249 60.93 54.34 -47.50
N ALA A 250 61.70 55.24 -46.91
CA ALA A 250 62.37 56.37 -47.55
C ALA A 250 63.88 56.30 -47.26
N GLY A 251 64.66 56.90 -48.17
CA GLY A 251 66.06 57.28 -48.00
C GLY A 251 67.05 56.43 -48.79
N SER A 252 68.16 56.92 -49.35
CA SER A 252 68.61 58.19 -49.96
C SER A 252 70.14 58.06 -50.08
N ARG A 253 70.69 58.48 -51.23
CA ARG A 253 72.11 58.71 -51.56
C ARG A 253 73.00 57.48 -51.72
#